data_AF-A0A947ACJ7-F1
#
_entry.id   AF-A0A947ACJ7-F1
#
_cell.length_a   1.000
_cell.length_b   1.000
_cell.length_c   1.000
_cell.angle_alpha   90.00
_cell.angle_beta   90.00
_cell.angle_gamma   90.00
#
_symmetry.space_group_name_H-M   'P 1'
#
loop_
_entity.id
_entity.type
_entity.pdbx_description
1 polymer ?
#
loop_
_entity_poly.entity_id
_entity_poly.type
_entity_poly.pdbx_seq_one_letter_code
_entity_poly.pdbx_strand_id
1 'polypeptide(L)'
;MERPNNTKRTKFIFITGGVLSSLGKGLAAASIGALLESRGLTVTFQKLDPYINVDPGTMNPFQHGEVYVTDDGAETDLDMGHYERYTNARMAQKNNYTSGRIYYSVITKERRGEYLGGTVQVIPHITDEIKQAVLQLDGSV
;
A
#
# COMPACT_ATOMS: atom_id res chain seq x y z
N MET A 1 27.16 29.31 -6.78
CA MET A 1 26.50 28.60 -5.67
C MET A 1 25.92 27.31 -6.21
N GLU A 2 26.63 26.20 -6.03
CA GLU A 2 26.08 24.87 -6.30
C GLU A 2 24.98 24.57 -5.26
N ARG A 3 23.80 24.17 -5.75
CA ARG A 3 22.75 23.62 -4.88
C ARG A 3 23.27 22.26 -4.38
N PRO A 4 23.15 21.93 -3.09
CA PRO A 4 23.61 20.61 -2.62
C PRO A 4 22.84 19.52 -3.35
N ASN A 5 23.58 18.52 -3.86
CA ASN A 5 23.05 17.28 -4.42
C ASN A 5 22.18 16.60 -3.36
N ASN A 6 20.87 16.80 -3.39
CA ASN A 6 19.94 16.17 -2.47
C ASN A 6 19.68 14.72 -2.94
N THR A 7 20.65 13.83 -2.74
CA THR A 7 20.53 12.38 -2.97
C THR A 7 19.72 11.68 -1.87
N LYS A 8 18.57 12.25 -1.47
CA LYS A 8 17.74 11.66 -0.42
C LYS A 8 16.97 10.47 -0.99
N ARG A 9 17.55 9.27 -0.83
CA ARG A 9 16.82 8.01 -1.02
C ARG A 9 15.65 7.91 -0.04
N THR A 10 14.47 7.58 -0.53
CA THR A 10 13.29 7.26 0.28
C THR A 10 13.61 6.15 1.28
N LYS A 11 13.08 6.29 2.49
CA LYS A 11 13.23 5.29 3.55
C LYS A 11 11.92 4.54 3.71
N PHE A 12 12.00 3.21 3.78
CA PHE A 12 10.85 2.34 3.99
C PHE A 12 10.82 1.87 5.43
N ILE A 13 9.68 2.06 6.10
CA ILE A 13 9.41 1.52 7.43
C ILE A 13 8.32 0.48 7.28
N PHE A 14 8.67 -0.79 7.47
CA PHE A 14 7.71 -1.89 7.43
C PHE A 14 7.12 -2.14 8.81
N ILE A 15 5.79 -2.05 8.91
CA ILE A 15 5.06 -2.28 10.16
C ILE A 15 4.36 -3.63 10.07
N THR A 16 4.74 -4.55 10.94
CA THR A 16 4.16 -5.89 11.03
C THR A 16 3.48 -6.09 12.40
N GLY A 17 2.67 -7.14 12.52
CA GLY A 17 2.03 -7.52 13.78
C GLY A 17 2.19 -8.99 14.07
N GLY A 18 2.44 -9.32 15.33
CA GLY A 18 2.44 -10.69 15.84
C GLY A 18 1.36 -10.91 16.89
N VAL A 19 1.21 -12.17 17.31
CA VAL A 19 0.31 -12.62 18.38
C VAL A 19 -1.18 -12.58 18.00
N LEU A 20 -1.77 -11.38 17.81
CA LEU A 20 -3.21 -11.22 17.51
C LEU A 20 -3.45 -10.09 16.48
N SER A 21 -4.59 -10.17 15.79
CA SER A 21 -5.13 -9.05 15.02
C SER A 21 -5.77 -8.00 15.93
N SER A 22 -6.20 -6.86 15.36
CA SER A 22 -6.90 -5.79 16.08
C SER A 22 -6.12 -5.04 17.17
N LEU A 23 -4.78 -5.15 17.18
CA LEU A 23 -3.88 -4.41 18.08
C LEU A 23 -3.68 -2.92 17.73
N GLY A 24 -4.45 -2.36 16.78
CA GLY A 24 -4.33 -0.95 16.40
C GLY A 24 -3.12 -0.61 15.52
N LYS A 25 -2.68 -1.53 14.64
CA LYS A 25 -1.53 -1.31 13.73
C LYS A 25 -1.71 -0.09 12.82
N GLY A 26 -2.89 0.09 12.24
CA GLY A 26 -3.19 1.24 11.37
C GLY A 26 -3.02 2.57 12.11
N LEU A 27 -3.62 2.68 13.31
CA LEU A 27 -3.48 3.85 14.18
C LEU A 27 -2.03 4.09 14.64
N ALA A 28 -1.30 3.03 14.98
CA ALA A 28 0.11 3.15 15.36
C ALA A 28 0.96 3.66 14.20
N ALA A 29 0.76 3.14 12.99
CA ALA A 29 1.41 3.62 11.78
C ALA A 29 1.10 5.10 11.50
N ALA A 30 -0.19 5.47 11.53
CA ALA A 30 -0.64 6.84 11.34
C ALA A 30 0.01 7.81 12.34
N SER A 31 0.07 7.41 13.62
CA SER A 31 0.71 8.19 14.69
C SER A 31 2.21 8.35 14.50
N ILE A 32 2.91 7.30 14.03
CA ILE A 32 4.34 7.39 13.68
C ILE A 32 4.54 8.40 12.55
N GLY A 33 3.70 8.36 11.51
CA GLY A 33 3.80 9.33 10.40
C GLY A 33 3.55 10.76 10.85
N ALA A 34 2.56 11.00 11.72
CA ALA A 34 2.33 12.34 12.29
C ALA A 34 3.56 12.86 13.07
N LEU A 35 4.26 11.98 13.81
CA LEU A 35 5.50 12.32 14.51
C LEU A 35 6.70 12.54 13.58
N LEU A 36 6.68 11.98 12.37
CA LEU A 36 7.69 12.23 11.35
C LEU A 36 7.42 13.56 10.64
N GLU A 37 6.16 13.85 10.30
CA GLU A 37 5.75 15.13 9.73
C GLU A 37 6.02 16.30 10.67
N SER A 38 5.80 16.13 11.98
CA SER A 38 6.14 17.16 12.98
C SER A 38 7.64 17.46 13.08
N ARG A 39 8.49 16.58 12.54
CA ARG A 39 9.94 16.78 12.37
C ARG A 39 10.32 17.30 10.98
N GLY A 40 9.36 17.73 10.17
CA GLY A 40 9.59 18.29 8.84
C GLY A 40 9.93 17.25 7.78
N LEU A 41 9.57 15.98 7.98
CA LEU A 41 9.71 14.93 6.96
C LEU A 41 8.42 14.82 6.16
N THR A 42 8.54 14.55 4.85
CA THR A 42 7.41 14.11 4.05
C THR A 42 7.20 12.61 4.24
N VAL A 43 5.95 12.18 4.34
CA VAL A 43 5.59 10.77 4.52
C VAL A 43 4.46 10.39 3.58
N THR A 44 4.40 9.11 3.24
CA THR A 44 3.24 8.47 2.62
C THR A 44 3.07 7.08 3.22
N PHE A 45 1.95 6.44 2.95
CA PHE A 45 1.60 5.14 3.52
C PHE A 45 1.21 4.16 2.44
N GLN A 46 1.37 2.88 2.73
CA GLN A 46 0.79 1.82 1.93
C GLN A 46 0.26 0.71 2.82
N LYS A 47 -0.98 0.30 2.56
CA LYS A 47 -1.62 -0.85 3.22
C LYS A 47 -1.59 -2.04 2.27
N LEU A 48 -0.98 -3.13 2.73
CA LEU A 48 -0.99 -4.43 2.06
C LEU A 48 -1.96 -5.36 2.81
N ASP A 49 -3.14 -5.54 2.23
CA ASP A 49 -4.20 -6.38 2.78
C ASP A 49 -4.10 -7.83 2.27
N PRO A 50 -4.10 -8.84 3.16
CA PRO A 50 -3.86 -10.22 2.73
C PRO A 50 -5.08 -10.89 2.08
N TYR A 51 -6.26 -10.25 2.06
CA TYR A 51 -7.48 -10.84 1.51
C TYR A 51 -7.51 -10.89 -0.02
N ILE A 52 -8.38 -11.75 -0.56
CA ILE A 52 -8.41 -12.08 -2.00
C ILE A 52 -9.34 -11.20 -2.83
N ASN A 53 -10.18 -10.37 -2.21
CA ASN A 53 -10.95 -9.34 -2.92
C ASN A 53 -9.97 -8.40 -3.64
N VAL A 54 -10.26 -8.06 -4.91
CA VAL A 54 -9.40 -7.14 -5.69
C VAL A 54 -9.40 -5.74 -5.08
N ASP A 55 -10.55 -5.34 -4.57
CA ASP A 55 -10.83 -4.12 -3.82
C ASP A 55 -11.94 -4.44 -2.78
N PRO A 56 -12.15 -3.59 -1.77
CA PRO A 56 -13.18 -3.80 -0.77
C PRO A 56 -14.59 -3.41 -1.24
N GLY A 57 -14.79 -2.94 -2.48
CA GLY A 57 -16.10 -2.48 -2.97
C GLY A 57 -17.19 -3.57 -2.97
N THR A 58 -16.78 -4.84 -2.97
CA THR A 58 -17.69 -5.99 -2.90
C THR A 58 -17.94 -6.52 -1.47
N MET A 59 -17.28 -5.92 -0.46
CA MET A 59 -17.37 -6.39 0.92
C MET A 59 -18.59 -5.80 1.62
N ASN A 60 -19.18 -6.57 2.55
CA ASN A 60 -20.29 -6.07 3.36
C ASN A 60 -19.78 -5.09 4.42
N PRO A 61 -20.18 -3.80 4.39
CA PRO A 61 -19.64 -2.79 5.29
C PRO A 61 -20.03 -3.02 6.76
N PHE A 62 -21.15 -3.70 7.02
CA PHE A 62 -21.57 -4.02 8.38
C PHE A 62 -20.72 -5.11 9.04
N GLN A 63 -19.98 -5.89 8.25
CA GLN A 63 -19.13 -6.98 8.75
C GLN A 63 -17.65 -6.60 8.76
N HIS A 64 -17.22 -5.78 7.79
CA HIS A 64 -15.81 -5.49 7.56
C HIS A 64 -15.41 -4.03 7.79
N GLY A 65 -16.36 -3.16 8.14
CA GLY A 65 -16.13 -1.73 8.33
C GLY A 65 -16.42 -0.92 7.07
N GLU A 66 -16.22 0.39 7.17
CA GLU A 66 -16.43 1.30 6.04
C GLU A 66 -15.49 1.00 4.86
N VAL A 67 -15.96 1.28 3.65
CA VAL A 67 -15.10 1.39 2.46
C VAL A 67 -14.68 2.85 2.35
N TYR A 68 -13.38 3.12 2.37
CA TYR A 68 -12.84 4.47 2.24
C TYR A 68 -12.64 4.81 0.77
N VAL A 69 -13.12 5.97 0.34
CA VAL A 69 -12.98 6.46 -1.04
C VAL A 69 -11.94 7.57 -1.07
N THR A 70 -10.90 7.39 -1.88
CA THR A 70 -9.82 8.38 -2.06
C THR A 70 -10.15 9.39 -3.18
N ASP A 71 -9.38 10.49 -3.26
CA ASP A 71 -9.62 11.58 -4.22
C ASP A 71 -9.57 11.11 -5.69
N ASP A 72 -8.85 10.01 -6.00
CA ASP A 72 -8.79 9.40 -7.33
C ASP A 72 -9.94 8.42 -7.63
N GLY A 73 -10.89 8.29 -6.71
CA GLY A 73 -12.07 7.43 -6.82
C GLY A 73 -11.83 5.97 -6.45
N ALA A 74 -10.65 5.61 -5.90
CA ALA A 74 -10.44 4.24 -5.46
C ALA A 74 -11.18 3.91 -4.17
N GLU A 75 -11.91 2.79 -4.19
CA GLU A 75 -12.47 2.12 -3.02
C GLU A 75 -11.34 1.33 -2.32
N THR A 76 -11.14 1.62 -1.04
CA THR A 76 -9.98 1.16 -0.26
C THR A 76 -10.37 0.77 1.16
N ASP A 77 -9.46 0.08 1.84
CA ASP A 77 -9.60 -0.25 3.26
C ASP A 77 -9.67 1.02 4.14
N LEU A 78 -10.41 0.94 5.24
CA LEU A 78 -10.63 2.04 6.19
C LEU A 78 -9.34 2.64 6.78
N ASP A 79 -8.23 1.89 6.78
CA ASP A 79 -6.93 2.41 7.24
C ASP A 79 -6.46 3.62 6.43
N MET A 80 -6.86 3.76 5.15
CA MET A 80 -6.54 4.97 4.36
C MET A 80 -7.08 6.23 5.03
N GLY A 81 -8.30 6.17 5.58
CA GLY A 81 -8.87 7.28 6.32
C GLY A 81 -8.12 7.61 7.60
N HIS A 82 -7.54 6.61 8.29
CA HIS A 82 -6.67 6.88 9.43
C HIS A 82 -5.41 7.64 9.02
N TYR A 83 -4.81 7.28 7.89
CA TYR A 83 -3.59 7.93 7.41
C TYR A 83 -3.85 9.39 7.01
N GLU A 84 -4.92 9.66 6.26
CA GLU A 84 -5.29 11.03 5.86
C GLU A 84 -5.74 11.91 7.03
N ARG A 85 -6.34 11.33 8.08
CA ARG A 85 -6.77 12.10 9.26
C ARG A 85 -5.62 12.47 10.19
N TYR A 86 -4.55 11.68 10.23
CA TYR A 86 -3.41 11.90 11.13
C TYR A 86 -2.25 12.67 10.47
N THR A 87 -2.20 12.69 9.15
CA THR A 87 -1.06 13.23 8.38
C THR A 87 -1.53 14.08 7.20
N ASN A 88 -0.60 14.75 6.53
CA ASN A 88 -0.89 15.52 5.31
C ASN A 88 -0.79 14.66 4.03
N ALA A 89 -0.51 13.35 4.16
CA ALA A 89 -0.39 12.45 3.04
C ALA A 89 -1.74 12.24 2.36
N ARG A 90 -1.77 12.36 1.02
CA ARG A 90 -2.94 12.04 0.19
C ARG A 90 -2.86 10.60 -0.27
N MET A 91 -3.90 9.83 0.02
CA MET A 91 -4.03 8.43 -0.39
C MET A 91 -4.66 8.35 -1.78
N ALA A 92 -4.36 7.27 -2.48
CA ALA A 92 -4.78 6.98 -3.83
C ALA A 92 -4.86 5.45 -4.01
N GLN A 93 -5.31 4.97 -5.16
CA GLN A 93 -5.38 3.54 -5.46
C GLN A 93 -4.03 2.82 -5.23
N LYS A 94 -2.90 3.51 -5.46
CA LYS A 94 -1.56 2.96 -5.26
C LYS A 94 -1.17 2.74 -3.78
N ASN A 95 -1.93 3.31 -2.85
CA ASN A 95 -1.69 3.21 -1.41
C ASN A 95 -2.39 2.01 -0.76
N ASN A 96 -3.28 1.30 -1.48
CA ASN A 96 -3.91 0.07 -0.99
C ASN A 96 -3.78 -1.07 -2.01
N TYR A 97 -3.15 -2.16 -1.58
CA TYR A 97 -3.01 -3.38 -2.37
C TYR A 97 -3.52 -4.58 -1.59
N THR A 98 -4.18 -5.48 -2.31
CA THR A 98 -4.71 -6.73 -1.76
C THR A 98 -3.99 -7.92 -2.39
N SER A 99 -4.02 -9.09 -1.74
CA SER A 99 -3.60 -10.34 -2.40
C SER A 99 -4.38 -10.54 -3.71
N GLY A 100 -5.69 -10.27 -3.69
CA GLY A 100 -6.56 -10.35 -4.88
C GLY A 100 -6.01 -9.58 -6.07
N ARG A 101 -5.68 -8.30 -5.87
CA ARG A 101 -5.14 -7.42 -6.90
C ARG A 101 -3.79 -7.89 -7.43
N ILE A 102 -2.90 -8.34 -6.54
CA ILE A 102 -1.58 -8.85 -6.91
C ILE A 102 -1.70 -10.11 -7.77
N TYR A 103 -2.47 -11.10 -7.32
CA TYR A 103 -2.67 -12.34 -8.05
C TYR A 103 -3.39 -12.08 -9.37
N TYR A 104 -4.40 -11.20 -9.38
CA TYR A 104 -5.10 -10.81 -10.61
C TYR A 104 -4.14 -10.20 -11.64
N SER A 105 -3.23 -9.31 -11.22
CA SER A 105 -2.21 -8.72 -12.09
C SER A 105 -1.31 -9.80 -12.71
N VAL A 106 -0.72 -10.65 -11.87
CA VAL A 106 0.19 -11.72 -12.33
C VAL A 106 -0.51 -12.71 -13.25
N ILE A 107 -1.72 -13.16 -12.92
CA ILE A 107 -2.49 -14.07 -13.78
C ILE A 107 -2.84 -13.39 -15.10
N THR A 108 -3.20 -12.10 -15.09
CA THR A 108 -3.51 -11.35 -16.32
C THR A 108 -2.28 -11.24 -17.22
N LYS A 109 -1.11 -10.90 -16.68
CA LYS A 109 0.16 -10.85 -17.43
C LYS A 109 0.52 -12.22 -18.02
N GLU A 110 0.30 -13.27 -17.25
CA GLU A 110 0.52 -14.64 -17.69
C GLU A 110 -0.39 -15.03 -18.85
N ARG A 111 -1.70 -14.74 -18.77
CA ARG A 111 -2.65 -14.98 -19.88
C ARG A 111 -2.34 -14.17 -21.14
N ARG A 112 -1.64 -13.04 -21.01
CA ARG A 112 -1.12 -12.24 -22.15
C ARG A 112 0.20 -12.76 -22.72
N GLY A 113 0.80 -13.77 -22.11
CA GLY A 113 2.07 -14.34 -22.55
C GLY A 113 3.31 -13.55 -22.09
N GLU A 114 3.18 -12.62 -21.12
CA GLU A 114 4.28 -11.76 -20.68
C GLU A 114 5.42 -12.52 -19.97
N TYR A 115 5.16 -13.74 -19.49
CA TYR A 115 6.16 -14.63 -18.90
C TYR A 115 6.79 -15.62 -19.91
N LEU A 116 6.56 -15.44 -21.21
CA LEU A 116 7.28 -16.11 -22.31
C LEU A 116 7.29 -17.65 -22.22
N GLY A 117 6.18 -18.25 -21.77
CA GLY A 117 6.04 -19.70 -21.61
C GLY A 117 6.72 -20.30 -20.38
N GLY A 118 7.29 -19.47 -19.50
CA GLY A 118 7.86 -19.90 -18.23
C GLY A 118 6.80 -20.25 -17.19
N THR A 119 7.17 -21.11 -16.24
CA THR A 119 6.32 -21.42 -15.08
C THR A 119 6.18 -20.19 -14.18
N VAL A 120 4.95 -19.72 -14.00
CA VAL A 120 4.64 -18.65 -13.04
C VAL A 120 4.49 -19.22 -11.64
N GLN A 121 5.12 -18.57 -10.67
CA GLN A 121 5.32 -19.07 -9.31
C GLN A 121 5.16 -17.94 -8.29
N VAL A 122 4.87 -18.30 -7.04
CA VAL A 122 4.81 -17.32 -5.93
C VAL A 122 6.14 -16.56 -5.79
N ILE A 123 7.26 -17.29 -5.81
CA ILE A 123 8.60 -16.70 -5.91
C ILE A 123 9.17 -17.09 -7.28
N PRO A 124 9.62 -16.14 -8.11
CA PRO A 124 9.72 -14.71 -7.83
C PRO A 124 8.46 -13.89 -8.19
N HIS A 125 7.60 -14.37 -9.09
CA HIS A 125 6.61 -13.53 -9.81
C HIS A 125 5.61 -12.79 -8.90
N ILE A 126 4.99 -13.46 -7.93
CA ILE A 126 4.06 -12.79 -6.99
C ILE A 126 4.85 -11.85 -6.08
N THR A 127 6.00 -12.28 -5.55
CA THR A 127 6.84 -11.40 -4.71
C THR A 127 7.43 -10.21 -5.47
N ASP A 128 7.67 -10.34 -6.77
CA ASP A 128 8.11 -9.24 -7.63
C ASP A 128 6.98 -8.24 -7.82
N GLU A 129 5.75 -8.71 -8.07
CA GLU A 129 4.58 -7.82 -8.17
C GLU A 129 4.34 -7.05 -6.85
N ILE A 130 4.49 -7.71 -5.70
CA ILE A 130 4.42 -7.05 -4.38
C ILE A 130 5.52 -6.00 -4.25
N LYS A 131 6.77 -6.32 -4.61
CA LYS A 131 7.87 -5.35 -4.57
C LYS A 131 7.61 -4.17 -5.49
N GLN A 132 7.10 -4.38 -6.70
CA GLN A 132 6.74 -3.30 -7.62
C GLN A 132 5.65 -2.41 -7.04
N ALA A 133 4.63 -3.00 -6.41
CA ALA A 133 3.59 -2.25 -5.70
C ALA A 133 4.17 -1.36 -4.59
N VAL A 134 5.17 -1.82 -3.84
CA VAL A 134 5.85 -1.02 -2.81
C VAL A 134 6.74 0.06 -3.43
N LEU A 135 7.53 -0.29 -4.44
CA LEU A 135 8.52 0.59 -5.03
C LEU A 135 7.93 1.74 -5.85
N GLN A 136 6.69 1.64 -6.33
CA GLN A 136 6.04 2.74 -7.05
C GLN A 136 5.83 4.01 -6.21
N LEU A 137 5.95 3.91 -4.87
CA LEU A 137 5.88 5.05 -3.96
C LEU A 137 7.25 5.70 -3.71
N ASP A 138 8.35 5.12 -4.22
CA ASP A 138 9.67 5.74 -4.12
C ASP A 138 9.69 7.08 -4.88
N GLY A 139 10.07 8.16 -4.20
CA GLY A 139 10.10 9.50 -4.80
C GLY A 139 8.74 10.13 -5.06
N SER A 140 7.64 9.56 -4.53
CA SER A 140 6.29 10.08 -4.78
C SER A 140 5.83 11.17 -3.81
N VAL A 141 6.67 11.56 -2.84
CA VAL A 141 6.41 12.53 -1.76
C VAL A 141 7.64 13.37 -1.46
#